data_AF-A0A5D4IHS8-F1
#
_entry.id   AF-A0A5D4IHS8-F1
#
_cell.length_a   1.000
_cell.length_b   1.000
_cell.length_c   1.000
_cell.angle_alpha   90.00
_cell.angle_beta   90.00
_cell.angle_gamma   90.00
#
_symmetry.space_group_name_H-M   'P 1'
#
loop_
_entity.id
_entity.type
_entity.pdbx_description
1 polymer ?
#
loop_
_entity_poly.entity_id
_entity_poly.type
_entity_poly.pdbx_seq_one_letter_code
_entity_poly.pdbx_strand_id
1 'polypeptide(L)'
;WEAAAHLVEDRRWDGVTGDEALAAAARDEELSVVFLADGVTMRSPLRPLLALDLGADDDEDLDPVYYQELIDSPQPREVRVAPDAVHMVHGNLQLANVDFAEFVEDAAADPDGVVRDE
;
A
#
# COMPACT_ATOMS: atom_id res chain seq x y z
N TRP A 1 10.50 -17.73 10.33
CA TRP A 1 11.55 -16.72 10.11
C TRP A 1 11.07 -15.46 10.79
N GLU A 2 11.86 -14.87 11.69
CA GLU A 2 11.51 -13.59 12.32
C GLU A 2 12.04 -12.49 11.41
N ALA A 3 11.17 -11.59 10.95
CA ALA A 3 11.59 -10.48 10.10
C ALA A 3 12.55 -9.59 10.90
N ALA A 4 13.74 -9.32 10.36
CA ALA A 4 14.67 -8.37 10.95
C ALA A 4 14.12 -6.96 10.76
N ALA A 5 13.25 -6.52 11.69
CA ALA A 5 12.74 -5.16 11.70
C ALA A 5 13.73 -4.25 12.43
N HIS A 6 14.12 -3.15 11.78
CA HIS A 6 14.88 -2.08 12.41
C HIS A 6 13.91 -0.98 12.83
N LEU A 7 13.68 -0.83 14.13
CA LEU A 7 12.90 0.28 14.65
C LEU A 7 13.71 1.58 14.50
N VAL A 8 13.17 2.53 13.75
CA VAL A 8 13.73 3.88 13.60
C VAL A 8 12.75 4.88 14.18
N GLU A 9 13.15 5.59 15.22
CA GLU A 9 12.40 6.76 15.72
C GLU A 9 12.90 8.00 14.98
N ASP A 10 12.04 8.63 14.19
CA ASP A 10 12.39 9.82 13.41
C ASP A 10 11.24 10.84 13.46
N ARG A 11 11.52 12.01 14.05
CA ARG A 11 10.53 13.07 14.27
C ARG A 11 10.01 13.69 12.99
N ARG A 12 10.67 13.48 11.84
CA ARG A 12 10.15 14.00 10.57
C ARG A 12 8.79 13.40 10.19
N TRP A 13 8.41 12.28 10.80
CA TRP A 13 7.14 11.60 10.57
C TRP A 13 6.03 12.03 11.53
N ASP A 14 6.30 12.93 12.48
CA ASP A 14 5.29 13.41 13.42
C ASP A 14 4.21 14.24 12.70
N GLY A 15 2.96 13.76 12.74
CA GLY A 15 1.82 14.43 12.12
C GLY A 15 1.76 14.40 10.59
N VAL A 16 2.62 13.61 9.93
CA VAL A 16 2.68 13.48 8.47
C VAL A 16 1.41 12.85 7.91
N THR A 17 0.92 13.35 6.78
CA THR A 17 -0.25 12.79 6.07
C THR A 17 0.13 11.55 5.25
N GLY A 18 -0.87 10.78 4.79
CA GLY A 18 -0.64 9.65 3.88
C GLY A 18 0.11 10.07 2.62
N ASP A 19 -0.33 11.15 1.97
CA ASP A 19 0.28 11.70 0.74
C ASP A 19 1.75 12.12 0.95
N GLU A 20 2.04 12.77 2.07
CA GLU A 20 3.40 13.19 2.42
C GLU A 20 4.31 11.98 2.69
N ALA A 21 3.74 10.93 3.31
CA ALA A 21 4.46 9.67 3.51
C ALA A 21 4.75 8.95 2.18
N LEU A 22 3.77 8.94 1.28
CA LEU A 22 3.91 8.41 -0.06
C LEU A 22 5.00 9.14 -0.84
N ALA A 23 4.93 10.47 -0.92
CA ALA A 23 5.91 11.29 -1.62
C ALA A 23 7.33 11.17 -1.05
N ALA A 24 7.46 10.93 0.25
CA ALA A 24 8.76 10.70 0.87
C ALA A 24 9.32 9.30 0.55
N ALA A 25 8.46 8.28 0.46
CA ALA A 25 8.83 6.91 0.16
C ALA A 25 9.08 6.67 -1.34
N ALA A 26 8.31 7.31 -2.22
CA ALA A 26 8.44 7.23 -3.68
C ALA A 26 9.81 7.72 -4.21
N ARG A 27 10.64 8.34 -3.36
CA ARG A 27 12.03 8.68 -3.69
C ARG A 27 12.96 7.46 -3.78
N ASP A 28 12.51 6.31 -3.31
CA ASP A 28 13.22 5.04 -3.37
C ASP A 28 12.53 4.14 -4.41
N GLU A 29 13.14 4.03 -5.58
CA GLU A 29 12.62 3.29 -6.74
C GLU A 29 12.56 1.77 -6.51
N GLU A 30 13.16 1.25 -5.42
CA GLU A 30 13.13 -0.18 -5.08
C GLU A 30 11.90 -0.56 -4.22
N LEU A 31 11.12 0.43 -3.73
CA LEU A 31 9.94 0.19 -2.91
C LEU A 31 8.68 0.12 -3.76
N SER A 32 7.93 -0.99 -3.65
CA SER A 32 6.64 -1.15 -4.33
C SER A 32 5.43 -0.75 -3.49
N VAL A 33 5.57 -0.67 -2.17
CA VAL A 33 4.45 -0.43 -1.24
C VAL A 33 4.93 0.14 0.09
N VAL A 34 4.11 0.99 0.71
CA VAL A 34 4.29 1.48 2.08
C VAL A 34 3.15 1.02 2.96
N PHE A 35 3.44 0.61 4.19
CA PHE A 35 2.43 0.27 5.20
C PHE A 35 2.43 1.29 6.33
N LEU A 36 1.31 1.99 6.51
CA LEU A 36 1.14 3.02 7.53
C LEU A 36 0.26 2.54 8.68
N ALA A 37 0.71 2.82 9.90
CA ALA A 37 -0.09 2.66 11.11
C ALA A 37 -0.79 3.98 11.45
N ASP A 38 -1.96 4.20 10.86
CA ASP A 38 -2.71 5.45 11.00
C ASP A 38 -3.68 5.41 12.19
N GLY A 39 -4.52 6.44 12.31
CA GLY A 39 -5.53 6.50 13.37
C GLY A 39 -6.51 5.31 13.38
N VAL A 40 -6.85 4.75 12.21
CA VAL A 40 -7.72 3.58 12.12
C VAL A 40 -7.00 2.35 12.67
N THR A 41 -5.74 2.14 12.29
CA THR A 41 -4.89 1.09 12.86
C THR A 41 -4.88 1.18 14.39
N MET A 42 -4.67 2.36 14.95
CA MET A 42 -4.51 2.52 16.40
C MET A 42 -5.80 2.27 17.20
N ARG A 43 -6.98 2.50 16.60
CA ARG A 43 -8.28 2.39 17.28
C ARG A 43 -9.01 1.08 17.00
N SER A 44 -8.72 0.41 15.89
CA SER A 44 -9.38 -0.83 15.51
C SER A 44 -8.83 -2.03 16.31
N PRO A 45 -9.68 -2.96 16.78
CA PRO A 45 -9.21 -4.20 17.37
C PRO A 45 -8.47 -5.09 16.36
N LEU A 46 -8.75 -4.94 15.05
CA LEU A 46 -8.07 -5.65 13.98
C LEU A 46 -6.68 -5.07 13.67
N ARG A 47 -6.41 -3.84 14.11
CA ARG A 47 -5.14 -3.12 13.90
C ARG A 47 -4.66 -3.15 12.43
N PRO A 48 -5.54 -2.95 11.41
CA PRO A 48 -5.12 -3.08 10.02
C PRO A 48 -4.23 -1.91 9.64
N LEU A 49 -3.14 -2.20 8.93
CA LEU A 49 -2.27 -1.18 8.35
C LEU A 49 -2.88 -0.66 7.05
N LEU A 50 -2.63 0.60 6.73
CA LEU A 50 -2.96 1.18 5.42
C LEU A 50 -1.79 0.89 4.48
N ALA A 51 -1.98 -0.02 3.53
CA ALA A 51 -1.03 -0.22 2.44
C ALA A 51 -1.31 0.84 1.37
N LEU A 52 -0.24 1.50 0.91
CA LEU A 52 -0.26 2.47 -0.17
C LEU A 52 0.64 1.99 -1.31
N ASP A 53 0.10 1.96 -2.52
CA ASP A 53 0.84 1.59 -3.72
C ASP A 53 1.83 2.69 -4.12
N LEU A 54 3.09 2.33 -4.32
CA LEU A 54 4.12 3.24 -4.83
C LEU A 54 4.33 3.09 -6.35
N GLY A 55 3.81 2.05 -6.98
CA GLY A 55 3.94 1.82 -8.43
C GLY A 55 3.03 2.69 -9.28
N ALA A 56 2.09 3.41 -8.67
CA ALA A 56 1.06 4.14 -9.40
C ALA A 56 1.55 5.42 -10.12
N ASP A 57 2.79 5.86 -9.89
CA ASP A 57 3.39 6.99 -10.62
C ASP A 57 3.82 6.59 -12.05
N ASP A 58 3.94 5.29 -12.37
CA ASP A 58 4.15 4.81 -13.75
C ASP A 58 2.99 5.23 -14.68
N ASP A 59 1.81 5.50 -14.12
CA ASP A 59 0.62 5.92 -14.89
C ASP A 59 0.66 7.41 -15.29
N GLU A 60 1.43 8.26 -14.61
CA GLU A 60 1.48 9.71 -14.88
C GLU A 60 2.26 10.07 -16.15
N ASP A 61 3.17 9.18 -16.58
CA ASP A 61 3.98 9.33 -17.81
C ASP A 61 3.32 8.68 -19.04
N LEU A 62 2.10 8.16 -18.91
CA LEU A 62 1.40 7.49 -20.01
C LEU A 62 0.95 8.47 -21.10
N ASP A 63 1.21 8.12 -22.36
CA ASP A 63 0.73 8.90 -23.51
C ASP A 63 -0.82 8.88 -23.55
N PRO A 64 -1.50 10.04 -23.40
CA PRO A 64 -2.96 10.11 -23.38
C PRO A 64 -3.61 9.56 -24.65
N VAL A 65 -2.88 9.52 -25.78
CA VAL A 65 -3.34 8.96 -27.05
C VAL A 65 -3.59 7.45 -26.94
N TYR A 66 -2.83 6.75 -26.10
CA TYR A 66 -2.89 5.29 -25.99
C TYR A 66 -3.53 4.79 -24.69
N TYR A 67 -3.53 5.60 -23.63
CA TYR A 67 -3.93 5.17 -22.28
C TYR A 67 -5.08 5.98 -21.66
N GLN A 68 -5.92 6.64 -22.47
CA GLN A 68 -7.03 7.47 -21.99
C GLN A 68 -7.97 6.74 -20.99
N GLU A 69 -8.24 5.45 -21.20
CA GLU A 69 -9.11 4.68 -20.30
C GLU A 69 -8.51 4.53 -18.90
N LEU A 70 -7.18 4.37 -18.81
CA LEU A 70 -6.47 4.27 -17.53
C LEU A 70 -6.37 5.63 -16.84
N ILE A 71 -6.24 6.71 -17.61
CA ILE A 71 -6.29 8.09 -17.11
C ILE A 71 -7.68 8.42 -16.55
N ASP A 72 -8.75 8.01 -17.25
CA ASP A 72 -10.13 8.29 -16.84
C ASP A 72 -10.58 7.43 -15.64
N SER A 73 -9.93 6.28 -15.41
CA SER A 73 -10.18 5.36 -14.30
C SER A 73 -8.86 4.93 -13.65
N PRO A 74 -8.26 5.79 -12.80
CA PRO A 74 -7.00 5.47 -12.13
C PRO A 74 -7.15 4.23 -11.26
N GLN A 75 -6.08 3.43 -11.18
CA GLN A 75 -6.05 2.23 -10.35
C GLN A 75 -6.19 2.59 -8.87
N PRO A 76 -6.81 1.72 -8.05
CA PRO A 76 -6.89 1.94 -6.62
C PRO A 76 -5.49 1.92 -5.99
N ARG A 77 -5.19 2.92 -5.16
CA ARG A 77 -3.85 3.13 -4.57
C ARG A 77 -3.75 2.78 -3.09
N GLU A 78 -4.85 2.37 -2.46
CA GLU A 78 -4.89 2.12 -1.02
C GLU A 78 -5.71 0.88 -0.68
N VAL A 79 -5.22 0.08 0.29
CA VAL A 79 -5.98 -1.05 0.85
C VAL A 79 -5.62 -1.29 2.32
N ARG A 80 -6.56 -1.82 3.10
CA ARG A 80 -6.28 -2.21 4.50
C ARG A 80 -5.77 -3.64 4.57
N VAL A 81 -4.67 -3.84 5.29
CA VAL A 81 -3.99 -5.13 5.40
C VAL A 81 -3.87 -5.54 6.86
N ALA A 82 -4.24 -6.77 7.19
CA ALA A 82 -4.04 -7.32 8.52
C ALA A 82 -2.52 -7.44 8.82
N PRO A 83 -2.07 -7.24 10.06
CA PRO A 83 -0.64 -7.25 10.37
C PRO A 83 0.11 -8.53 9.97
N ASP A 84 -0.55 -9.68 10.02
CA ASP A 84 -0.01 -10.98 9.59
C ASP A 84 0.08 -11.12 8.06
N ALA A 85 -0.78 -10.44 7.30
CA ALA A 85 -0.79 -10.44 5.84
C ALA A 85 0.27 -9.52 5.19
N VAL A 86 0.96 -8.67 5.95
CA VAL A 86 1.92 -7.68 5.42
C VAL A 86 3.01 -8.34 4.56
N HIS A 87 3.56 -9.47 5.04
CA HIS A 87 4.63 -10.16 4.31
C HIS A 87 4.14 -10.81 3.01
N MET A 88 2.90 -11.32 3.01
CA MET A 88 2.27 -11.89 1.83
C MET A 88 2.05 -10.81 0.76
N VAL A 89 1.48 -9.66 1.14
CA VAL A 89 1.24 -8.53 0.22
C VAL A 89 2.57 -7.99 -0.33
N HIS A 90 3.53 -7.66 0.55
CA HIS A 90 4.84 -7.15 0.13
C HIS A 90 5.57 -8.12 -0.81
N GLY A 91 5.58 -9.41 -0.48
CA GLY A 91 6.26 -10.42 -1.30
C GLY A 91 5.66 -10.59 -2.69
N ASN A 92 4.32 -10.57 -2.80
CA ASN A 92 3.64 -10.69 -4.09
C ASN A 92 3.87 -9.47 -4.97
N LEU A 93 3.80 -8.25 -4.41
CA LEU A 93 4.08 -7.01 -5.15
C LEU A 93 5.55 -6.96 -5.60
N GLN A 94 6.49 -7.29 -4.71
CA GLN A 94 7.92 -7.28 -5.04
C GLN A 94 8.30 -8.30 -6.13
N LEU A 95 7.57 -9.41 -6.21
CA LEU A 95 7.78 -10.44 -7.24
C LEU A 95 6.91 -10.22 -8.49
N ALA A 96 6.05 -9.20 -8.49
CA ALA A 96 5.03 -8.97 -9.52
C ALA A 96 4.18 -10.23 -9.80
N ASN A 97 3.82 -10.98 -8.75
CA ASN A 97 2.95 -12.14 -8.87
C ASN A 97 1.47 -11.74 -9.00
N VAL A 98 1.09 -10.68 -8.27
CA VAL A 98 -0.27 -10.16 -8.13
C VAL A 98 -0.17 -8.63 -8.13
N ASP A 99 -1.10 -7.98 -8.82
CA ASP A 99 -1.17 -6.52 -8.89
C ASP A 99 -1.88 -5.94 -7.66
N PHE A 100 -1.61 -4.67 -7.34
CA PHE A 100 -2.19 -4.02 -6.16
C PHE A 100 -3.72 -4.02 -6.17
N ALA A 101 -4.33 -3.85 -7.35
CA ALA A 101 -5.78 -3.84 -7.52
C ALA A 101 -6.46 -5.14 -7.09
N GLU A 102 -5.80 -6.29 -7.23
CA GLU A 102 -6.35 -7.58 -6.81
C GLU A 102 -6.52 -7.64 -5.29
N PHE A 103 -5.56 -7.08 -4.52
CA PHE A 103 -5.71 -6.96 -3.07
C PHE A 103 -6.85 -6.02 -2.66
N VAL A 104 -7.11 -4.97 -3.45
CA VAL A 104 -8.24 -4.06 -3.21
C VAL A 104 -9.56 -4.79 -3.43
N GLU A 105 -9.64 -5.63 -4.47
CA GLU A 105 -10.80 -6.47 -4.74
C GLU A 105 -11.03 -7.51 -3.63
N ASP A 106 -9.97 -8.19 -3.18
CA ASP A 106 -10.02 -9.15 -2.07
C ASP A 106 -10.51 -8.49 -0.78
N ALA A 107 -9.96 -7.32 -0.44
CA ALA A 107 -10.41 -6.55 0.71
C ALA A 107 -11.87 -6.12 0.57
N ALA A 108 -12.32 -5.74 -0.62
CA ALA A 108 -13.72 -5.37 -0.85
C ALA A 108 -14.70 -6.55 -0.68
N ALA A 109 -14.23 -7.79 -0.88
CA ALA A 109 -14.99 -9.00 -0.61
C ALA A 109 -14.98 -9.41 0.88
N ASP A 110 -14.00 -8.92 1.66
CA ASP A 110 -13.90 -9.19 3.10
C ASP A 110 -14.93 -8.40 3.92
N PRO A 111 -15.63 -9.02 4.89
CA PRO A 111 -16.61 -8.31 5.72
C PRO A 111 -16.07 -7.11 6.50
N ASP A 112 -14.78 -7.09 6.82
CA ASP A 112 -14.14 -5.99 7.53
C ASP A 112 -13.36 -5.05 6.59
N GLY A 113 -13.35 -5.33 5.28
CA GLY A 113 -12.61 -4.51 4.32
C GLY A 113 -11.10 -4.68 4.39
N VAL A 114 -10.59 -5.84 4.79
CA VAL A 114 -9.17 -6.06 5.12
C VAL A 114 -8.61 -7.29 4.40
N VAL A 115 -7.43 -7.16 3.79
CA VAL A 115 -6.64 -8.27 3.25
C VAL A 115 -6.09 -9.14 4.38
N ARG A 116 -6.24 -10.46 4.26
CA ARG A 116 -5.77 -11.46 5.24
C ARG A 116 -4.93 -12.53 4.55
N ASP A 117 -4.08 -13.20 5.34
CA ASP A 117 -3.32 -14.37 4.92
C ASP A 117 -4.14 -15.60 5.32
N GLU A 118 -4.69 -16.33 4.33
CA GLU A 118 -5.54 -17.53 4.56
C GLU A 118 -4.75 -18.82 4.81
#